data_AF-A0A5C3KHG9-F1
#
_entry.id   AF-A0A5C3KHG9-F1
#
_cell.length_a   1.000
_cell.length_b   1.000
_cell.length_c   1.000
_cell.angle_alpha   90.00
_cell.angle_beta   90.00
_cell.angle_gamma   90.00
#
_symmetry.space_group_name_H-M   'P 1'
#
loop_
_entity.id
_entity.type
_entity.pdbx_description
1 polymer ?
#
loop_
_entity_poly.entity_id
_entity_poly.type
_entity_poly.pdbx_seq_one_letter_code
_entity_poly.pdbx_strand_id
1 'polypeptide(L)' 'LVYLPPYSPDFNPIEQGFHSIKSWLRRHEGLAVNADVRPWLIHQARESISSEMACGWIKNCGYS' A
#
# COMPACT_ATOMS: atom_id res chain seq x y z
N LEU A 1 6.92 -12.26 -16.71
CA LEU A 1 7.32 -10.84 -16.59
C LEU A 1 6.37 -10.01 -17.45
N VAL A 2 5.81 -8.93 -16.91
CA VAL A 2 4.97 -7.98 -17.65
C VAL A 2 5.80 -6.71 -17.85
N TYR A 3 5.86 -6.20 -19.09
CA TYR A 3 6.59 -4.97 -19.37
C TYR A 3 5.87 -3.76 -18.76
N LEU A 4 6.62 -2.92 -18.05
CA LEU A 4 6.16 -1.66 -17.50
C LEU A 4 6.94 -0.52 -18.17
N PRO A 5 6.29 0.36 -18.96
CA PRO A 5 6.99 1.49 -19.57
C PRO A 5 7.54 2.45 -18.50
N PRO A 6 8.65 3.15 -18.78
CA PRO A 6 9.19 4.17 -17.88
C PRO A 6 8.13 5.23 -17.52
N TYR A 7 8.20 5.74 -16.28
CA TYR A 7 7.31 6.80 -15.76
C TYR A 7 5.81 6.51 -15.92
N SER A 8 5.41 5.23 -15.89
CA SER A 8 4.00 4.82 -15.98
C SER A 8 3.47 4.30 -14.63
N PRO A 9 3.38 5.15 -13.60
CA PRO A 9 2.90 4.73 -12.27
C PRO A 9 1.45 4.23 -12.32
N ASP A 10 0.65 4.70 -13.27
CA ASP A 10 -0.74 4.28 -13.47
C ASP A 10 -0.87 2.78 -13.82
N PHE A 11 0.18 2.19 -14.39
CA PHE A 11 0.25 0.75 -14.68
C PHE A 11 0.93 -0.06 -13.58
N ASN A 12 1.29 0.54 -12.44
CA ASN A 12 1.96 -0.17 -11.35
C ASN A 12 1.06 -0.25 -10.11
N PRO A 13 0.42 -1.41 -9.83
CA PRO A 13 -0.54 -1.53 -8.73
C PRO A 13 0.09 -1.33 -7.34
N ILE A 14 1.42 -1.45 -7.21
CA ILE A 14 2.12 -1.19 -5.95
C ILE A 14 1.98 0.26 -5.48
N GLU A 15 1.75 1.21 -6.39
CA GLU A 15 1.58 2.63 -6.05
C GLU A 15 0.34 2.83 -5.18
N GLN A 16 -0.77 2.17 -5.53
CA GLN A 16 -2.01 2.20 -4.73
C GLN A 16 -1.83 1.50 -3.38
N GLY A 17 -1.07 0.40 -3.34
CA GLY A 17 -0.70 -0.29 -2.10
C GLY A 17 0.11 0.60 -1.15
N PHE A 18 1.18 1.25 -1.66
CA PHE A 18 1.98 2.18 -0.88
C PHE A 18 1.19 3.42 -0.46
N HIS A 19 0.30 3.93 -1.32
CA HIS A 19 -0.61 5.01 -0.95
C HIS A 19 -1.46 4.60 0.26
N SER A 20 -2.07 3.41 0.23
CA SER A 20 -2.89 2.88 1.33
C SER A 20 -2.10 2.73 2.63
N ILE A 21 -0.89 2.14 2.57
CA ILE A 21 0.00 2.00 3.74
C ILE A 21 0.36 3.36 4.33
N LYS A 22 0.78 4.32 3.49
CA LYS A 22 1.12 5.67 3.96
C LYS A 22 -0.09 6.38 4.60
N SER A 23 -1.26 6.26 3.99
CA SER A 23 -2.50 6.82 4.52
C SER A 23 -2.94 6.14 5.83
N TRP A 24 -2.70 4.85 6.00
CA TRP A 24 -2.90 4.16 7.27
C TRP A 24 -1.93 4.67 8.34
N LEU A 25 -0.62 4.76 8.03
CA LEU A 25 0.40 5.21 8.96
C LEU A 25 0.16 6.64 9.44
N ARG A 26 -0.23 7.56 8.55
CA ARG A 26 -0.58 8.95 8.91
C ARG A 26 -1.73 9.02 9.90
N ARG A 27 -2.75 8.17 9.75
CA ARG A 27 -3.88 8.10 10.69
C ARG A 27 -3.48 7.55 12.07
N HIS A 28 -2.37 6.80 12.15
CA HIS A 28 -1.90 6.16 13.37
C HIS A 28 -0.56 6.75 13.86
N GLU A 29 -0.16 7.92 13.36
CA GLU A 29 1.14 8.50 13.64
C GLU A 29 1.38 8.77 15.13
N GLY A 30 0.31 9.02 15.90
CA GLY A 30 0.38 9.16 17.36
C GLY A 30 0.89 7.91 18.09
N LEU A 31 0.70 6.71 17.52
CA LEU A 31 1.24 5.47 18.08
C LEU A 31 2.76 5.37 17.91
N ALA A 32 3.34 6.07 16.93
CA ALA A 32 4.77 6.05 16.65
C ALA A 32 5.62 6.75 17.72
N VAL A 33 4.99 7.47 18.65
CA VAL A 33 5.65 8.04 19.84
C VAL A 33 6.18 6.93 20.76
N ASN A 34 5.50 5.78 20.81
CA ASN A 34 5.97 4.62 21.57
C ASN A 34 7.00 3.81 20.74
N ALA A 35 8.23 3.76 21.23
CA ALA A 35 9.34 3.06 20.58
C ALA A 35 9.08 1.56 20.39
N ASP A 36 8.37 0.93 21.32
CA ASP A 36 8.09 -0.51 21.29
C ASP A 36 7.06 -0.87 20.21
N VAL A 37 6.20 0.09 19.83
CA VAL A 37 5.14 -0.10 18.83
C VAL A 37 5.62 0.21 17.41
N ARG A 38 6.60 1.11 17.25
CA ARG A 38 7.10 1.55 15.92
C ARG A 38 7.40 0.40 14.94
N PRO A 39 8.11 -0.68 15.33
CA PRO A 39 8.41 -1.78 14.40
C PRO A 39 7.14 -2.47 13.87
N TRP A 40 6.07 -2.48 14.66
CA TRP A 40 4.82 -3.18 14.35
C TRP A 40 3.84 -2.37 13.51
N LEU A 41 3.99 -1.04 13.43
CA LEU A 41 3.07 -0.20 12.67
C LEU A 41 3.04 -0.53 11.18
N ILE A 42 4.19 -0.89 10.59
CA ILE A 42 4.26 -1.30 9.18
C ILE A 42 3.54 -2.63 8.98
N HIS A 43 3.68 -3.58 9.92
CA HIS A 43 2.96 -4.85 9.89
C HIS A 43 1.45 -4.60 9.93
N GLN A 44 0.96 -3.79 10.86
CA GLN A 44 -0.46 -3.46 10.96
C GLN A 44 -0.99 -2.72 9.73
N ALA A 45 -0.21 -1.79 9.16
CA ALA A 45 -0.57 -1.10 7.92
C ALA A 45 -0.72 -2.08 6.76
N ARG A 46 0.17 -3.06 6.64
CA ARG A 46 0.08 -4.12 5.64
C ARG A 46 -1.18 -4.97 5.84
N GLU A 47 -1.46 -5.40 7.06
CA GLU A 47 -2.65 -6.23 7.38
C GLU A 47 -3.98 -5.48 7.12
N SER A 48 -3.96 -4.15 7.04
CA SER A 48 -5.14 -3.36 6.65
C SER A 48 -5.51 -3.48 5.16
N ILE A 49 -4.64 -4.07 4.33
CA ILE A 49 -4.90 -4.28 2.90
C ILE A 49 -5.56 -5.64 2.71
N SER A 50 -6.81 -5.63 2.23
CA SER A 50 -7.54 -6.86 1.89
C SER A 50 -7.23 -7.36 0.48
N SER A 51 -7.57 -8.62 0.20
CA SER A 51 -7.50 -9.21 -1.14
C SER A 51 -8.34 -8.44 -2.16
N GLU A 52 -9.51 -7.96 -1.75
CA GLU A 52 -10.44 -7.24 -2.62
C GLU A 52 -9.87 -5.89 -3.06
N MET A 53 -9.19 -5.20 -2.14
CA MET A 53 -8.46 -3.96 -2.45
C MET A 53 -7.35 -4.22 -3.46
N ALA A 54 -6.52 -5.24 -3.22
CA ALA A 54 -5.42 -5.60 -4.12
C ALA A 54 -5.93 -5.97 -5.52
N CYS A 55 -6.98 -6.79 -5.62
CA CYS A 55 -7.62 -7.13 -6.89
C CYS A 55 -8.19 -5.88 -7.58
N GLY A 56 -8.80 -4.96 -6.84
CA GLY A 56 -9.31 -3.70 -7.36
C GLY A 56 -8.20 -2.83 -7.97
N TRP A 57 -7.05 -2.73 -7.31
CA TRP A 57 -5.91 -1.95 -7.80
C TRP A 57 -5.27 -2.54 -9.05
N ILE A 58 -5.13 -3.87 -9.11
CA ILE A 58 -4.63 -4.59 -10.30
C ILE A 58 -5.54 -4.30 -11.49
N LYS A 59 -6.87 -4.37 -11.29
CA LYS A 59 -7.86 -4.02 -12.32
C LYS A 59 -7.81 -2.55 -12.73
N ASN A 60 -7.64 -1.64 -11.77
CA ASN A 60 -7.52 -0.20 -12.04
C ASN A 60 -6.29 0.13 -12.91
N CYS A 61 -5.22 -0.68 -12.83
CA CYS A 61 -4.05 -0.59 -13.70
C CYS A 61 -4.26 -1.23 -15.09
N GLY A 62 -5.46 -1.75 -15.40
CA GLY A 62 -5.80 -2.36 -16.68
C GLY A 62 -5.48 -3.85 -16.82
N TYR A 63 -5.15 -4.54 -15.72
CA TYR A 63 -4.87 -5.98 -15.73
C TYR A 63 -6.10 -6.81 -15.35
N SER A 64 -6.24 -8.00 -15.95
CA SER A 64 -7.34 -8.95 -15.72
C SER A 64 -6.87 -10.26 -15.14
#